data_AF-A0A357LGA1-F1
#
_entry.id   AF-A0A357LGA1-F1
#
_cell.length_a   1.000
_cell.length_b   1.000
_cell.length_c   1.000
_cell.angle_alpha   90.00
_cell.angle_beta   90.00
_cell.angle_gamma   90.00
#
_symmetry.space_group_name_H-M   'P 1'
#
loop_
_entity.id
_entity.type
_entity.pdbx_description
1 polymer ?
#
loop_
_entity_poly.entity_id
_entity_poly.type
_entity_poly.pdbx_seq_one_letter_code
_entity_poly.pdbx_strand_id
1 'polypeptide(L)'
;MIRLIFLMFAIVAAAPAAAQESDYGARQRSLVSLAQIFGEIHHIRRTCDPDREADVWRNRMKRLIDLEEPSFDVREQMVGAFNGGYVSAQARFPYCDRGAEDYAAARAYAGEALVSNLTAPLYADERNEDAANVTVFRGNE
;
A
#
# COMPACT_ATOMS: atom_id res chain seq x y z
N MET A 1 38.48 -5.77 58.45
CA MET A 1 37.10 -6.27 58.37
C MET A 1 36.40 -5.52 57.24
N ILE A 2 35.73 -6.26 56.37
CA ILE A 2 35.40 -5.98 54.96
C ILE A 2 34.46 -4.76 54.78
N ARG A 3 34.81 -3.83 53.88
CA ARG A 3 33.90 -2.81 53.33
C ARG A 3 33.13 -3.44 52.16
N LEU A 4 31.83 -3.69 52.34
CA LEU A 4 30.95 -4.10 51.23
C LEU A 4 30.67 -2.88 50.34
N ILE A 5 31.28 -2.86 49.15
CA ILE A 5 30.89 -1.98 48.05
C ILE A 5 29.82 -2.73 47.26
N PHE A 6 28.56 -2.32 47.40
CA PHE A 6 27.46 -2.81 46.58
C PHE A 6 27.57 -2.18 45.17
N LEU A 7 28.01 -2.97 44.20
CA LEU A 7 27.95 -2.61 42.78
C LEU A 7 26.48 -2.71 42.33
N MET A 8 25.85 -1.57 42.08
CA MET A 8 24.49 -1.49 41.56
C MET A 8 24.55 -1.74 40.04
N PHE A 9 24.21 -2.96 39.63
CA PHE A 9 24.13 -3.36 38.22
C PHE A 9 22.85 -2.75 37.62
N ALA A 10 22.98 -1.72 36.78
CA ALA A 10 21.86 -1.17 36.04
C ALA A 10 21.44 -2.15 34.94
N ILE A 11 20.32 -2.86 35.17
CA ILE A 11 19.67 -3.67 34.15
C ILE A 11 18.97 -2.70 33.19
N VAL A 12 19.60 -2.43 32.06
CA VAL A 12 18.92 -1.81 30.91
C VAL A 12 18.01 -2.88 30.32
N ALA A 13 16.72 -2.81 30.64
CA ALA A 13 15.70 -3.62 29.98
C ALA A 13 15.52 -3.10 28.54
N ALA A 14 16.17 -3.74 27.57
CA ALA A 14 15.83 -3.58 26.17
C ALA A 14 14.42 -4.17 25.95
N ALA A 15 13.42 -3.31 25.76
CA ALA A 15 12.08 -3.71 25.37
C ALA A 15 12.11 -4.38 23.96
N PRO A 16 11.24 -5.38 23.69
CA PRO A 16 11.33 -6.16 22.46
C PRO A 16 10.84 -5.35 21.25
N ALA A 17 11.54 -5.52 20.12
CA ALA A 17 11.29 -4.88 18.82
C ALA A 17 9.99 -5.32 18.09
N ALA A 18 9.02 -5.92 18.80
CA ALA A 18 7.84 -6.55 18.20
C ALA A 18 6.80 -5.57 17.64
N ALA A 19 6.84 -4.28 18.04
CA ALA A 19 5.88 -3.28 17.58
C ALA A 19 6.15 -2.80 16.14
N GLN A 20 7.38 -2.89 15.63
CA GLN A 20 7.71 -2.45 14.27
C GLN A 20 7.35 -3.50 13.21
N GLU A 21 7.33 -4.78 13.57
CA GLU A 21 7.12 -5.89 12.63
C GLU A 21 5.66 -5.98 12.14
N SER A 22 4.68 -5.62 13.00
CA SER A 22 3.26 -5.63 12.61
C SER A 22 2.89 -4.54 11.60
N ASP A 23 3.48 -3.36 11.74
CA ASP A 23 3.20 -2.20 10.88
C ASP A 23 3.84 -2.36 9.49
N TYR A 24 5.09 -2.83 9.45
CA TYR A 24 5.78 -3.12 8.19
C TYR A 24 5.04 -4.15 7.33
N GLY A 25 4.61 -5.27 7.93
CA GLY A 25 3.83 -6.28 7.22
C GLY A 25 2.47 -5.76 6.74
N ALA A 26 1.82 -4.87 7.51
CA ALA A 26 0.58 -4.23 7.08
C ALA A 26 0.78 -3.31 5.87
N ARG A 27 1.85 -2.49 5.88
CA ARG A 27 2.23 -1.64 4.74
C ARG A 27 2.45 -2.47 3.48
N GLN A 28 3.23 -3.54 3.55
CA GLN A 28 3.49 -4.43 2.41
C GLN A 28 2.18 -4.98 1.80
N ARG A 29 1.26 -5.46 2.64
CA ARG A 29 -0.05 -5.95 2.16
C ARG A 29 -0.87 -4.86 1.48
N SER A 30 -0.84 -3.63 1.99
CA SER A 30 -1.51 -2.48 1.37
C SER A 30 -0.88 -2.13 0.01
N LEU A 31 0.44 -2.19 -0.13
CA LEU A 31 1.14 -1.99 -1.41
C LEU A 31 0.79 -3.06 -2.44
N VAL A 32 0.74 -4.32 -2.05
CA VAL A 32 0.33 -5.43 -2.92
C VAL A 32 -1.14 -5.27 -3.34
N SER A 33 -2.01 -4.84 -2.42
CA SER A 33 -3.42 -4.56 -2.72
C SER A 33 -3.59 -3.39 -3.70
N LEU A 34 -2.80 -2.33 -3.54
CA LEU A 34 -2.80 -1.18 -4.46
C LEU A 34 -2.28 -1.58 -5.85
N ALA A 35 -1.26 -2.43 -5.91
CA ALA A 35 -0.76 -2.98 -7.17
C ALA A 35 -1.83 -3.80 -7.93
N GLN A 36 -2.62 -4.61 -7.22
CA GLN A 36 -3.75 -5.31 -7.82
C GLN A 36 -4.77 -4.34 -8.43
N ILE A 37 -5.14 -3.29 -7.69
CA ILE A 37 -6.05 -2.24 -8.17
C ILE A 37 -5.51 -1.58 -9.44
N PHE A 38 -4.21 -1.26 -9.48
CA PHE A 38 -3.60 -0.70 -10.68
C PHE A 38 -3.69 -1.65 -11.88
N GLY A 39 -3.53 -2.96 -11.66
CA GLY A 39 -3.71 -3.98 -12.70
C GLY A 39 -5.13 -4.04 -13.24
N GLU A 40 -6.11 -4.07 -12.34
CA GLU A 40 -7.54 -4.11 -12.68
C GLU A 40 -7.95 -2.87 -13.49
N ILE A 41 -7.56 -1.68 -13.04
CA ILE A 41 -7.86 -0.43 -13.73
C ILE A 41 -7.09 -0.33 -15.06
N HIS A 42 -5.84 -0.81 -15.12
CA HIS A 42 -5.05 -0.81 -16.35
C HIS A 42 -5.78 -1.51 -17.48
N HIS A 43 -6.33 -2.71 -17.25
CA HIS A 43 -7.11 -3.42 -18.27
C HIS A 43 -8.31 -2.60 -18.76
N ILE A 44 -9.09 -2.07 -17.83
CA ILE A 44 -10.32 -1.34 -18.16
C ILE A 44 -10.00 -0.07 -18.93
N ARG A 45 -9.00 0.71 -18.50
CA ARG A 45 -8.62 1.94 -19.21
C ARG A 45 -8.04 1.68 -20.58
N ARG A 46 -7.28 0.59 -20.77
CA ARG A 46 -6.87 0.18 -22.13
C ARG A 46 -8.05 -0.14 -23.03
N THR A 47 -9.14 -0.64 -22.46
CA THR A 47 -10.32 -1.09 -23.23
C THR A 47 -11.29 0.07 -23.50
N CYS A 48 -11.46 0.97 -22.53
CA CYS A 48 -12.40 2.09 -22.60
C CYS A 48 -11.80 3.40 -23.15
N ASP A 49 -10.51 3.65 -22.92
CA ASP A 49 -9.83 4.88 -23.31
C ASP A 49 -8.38 4.63 -23.77
N PRO A 50 -8.20 3.83 -24.84
CA PRO A 50 -6.88 3.37 -25.27
C PRO A 50 -5.93 4.50 -25.66
N ASP A 51 -6.43 5.62 -26.18
CA ASP A 51 -5.59 6.71 -26.67
C ASP A 51 -5.04 7.61 -25.57
N ARG A 52 -5.72 7.67 -24.41
CA ARG A 52 -5.33 8.59 -23.30
C ARG A 52 -4.75 7.87 -22.10
N GLU A 53 -5.23 6.68 -21.78
CA GLU A 53 -4.95 6.05 -20.49
C GLU A 53 -4.25 4.68 -20.57
N ALA A 54 -3.97 4.18 -21.79
CA ALA A 54 -3.49 2.81 -21.96
C ALA A 54 -2.17 2.49 -21.23
N ASP A 55 -1.27 3.45 -21.05
CA ASP A 55 0.01 3.25 -20.35
C ASP A 55 0.10 3.94 -18.98
N VAL A 56 -0.90 4.75 -18.63
CA VAL A 56 -0.90 5.56 -17.39
C VAL A 56 -0.75 4.67 -16.17
N TRP A 57 -1.54 3.59 -16.09
CA TRP A 57 -1.60 2.73 -14.91
C TRP A 57 -0.38 1.82 -14.77
N ARG A 58 0.17 1.35 -15.89
CA ARG A 58 1.46 0.66 -15.90
C ARG A 58 2.58 1.58 -15.41
N ASN A 59 2.59 2.84 -15.83
CA ASN A 59 3.60 3.79 -15.38
C ASN A 59 3.43 4.17 -13.90
N ARG A 60 2.19 4.28 -13.40
CA ARG A 60 1.91 4.42 -11.96
C ARG A 60 2.42 3.24 -11.15
N MET A 61 2.25 2.02 -11.64
CA MET A 61 2.79 0.81 -10.98
C MET A 61 4.33 0.83 -10.91
N LYS A 62 5.01 1.21 -12.02
CA LYS A 62 6.47 1.37 -12.01
C LYS A 62 6.91 2.41 -10.99
N ARG A 63 6.26 3.58 -11.01
CA ARG A 63 6.54 4.68 -10.09
C ARG A 63 6.33 4.28 -8.62
N LEU A 64 5.31 3.47 -8.34
CA LEU A 64 5.06 2.94 -6.99
C LEU A 64 6.23 2.06 -6.52
N ILE A 65 6.70 1.15 -7.36
CA ILE A 65 7.87 0.30 -7.04
C ILE A 65 9.11 1.17 -6.82
N ASP A 66 9.35 2.17 -7.68
CA ASP A 66 10.52 3.03 -7.60
C ASP A 66 10.51 3.89 -6.33
N LEU A 67 9.34 4.32 -5.86
CA LEU A 67 9.22 5.15 -4.65
C LEU A 67 9.31 4.35 -3.36
N GLU A 68 8.73 3.14 -3.33
CA GLU A 68 8.68 2.32 -2.12
C GLU A 68 9.93 1.47 -1.91
N GLU A 69 10.77 1.33 -2.95
CA GLU A 69 11.99 0.51 -2.97
C GLU A 69 11.83 -0.82 -2.20
N PRO A 70 10.80 -1.64 -2.54
CA PRO A 70 10.48 -2.82 -1.76
C PRO A 70 11.59 -3.88 -1.85
N SER A 71 11.63 -4.78 -0.87
CA SER A 71 12.45 -5.99 -0.99
C SER A 71 12.07 -6.79 -2.24
N PHE A 72 12.98 -7.63 -2.72
CA PHE A 72 12.76 -8.42 -3.93
C PHE A 72 11.45 -9.24 -3.87
N ASP A 73 11.21 -9.92 -2.75
CA ASP A 73 10.01 -10.76 -2.57
C ASP A 73 8.72 -9.94 -2.59
N VAL A 74 8.72 -8.74 -1.99
CA VAL A 74 7.55 -7.84 -2.03
C VAL A 74 7.35 -7.28 -3.42
N ARG A 75 8.43 -6.92 -4.12
CA ARG A 75 8.37 -6.49 -5.51
C ARG A 75 7.74 -7.56 -6.40
N GLU A 76 8.13 -8.83 -6.21
CA GLU A 76 7.54 -9.96 -6.93
C GLU A 76 6.04 -10.08 -6.64
N GLN A 77 5.63 -10.01 -5.38
CA GLN A 77 4.21 -10.03 -4.99
C GLN A 77 3.43 -8.87 -5.61
N MET A 78 3.97 -7.66 -5.58
CA MET A 78 3.33 -6.48 -6.20
C MET A 78 3.17 -6.66 -7.71
N VAL A 79 4.20 -7.14 -8.42
CA VAL A 79 4.13 -7.42 -9.87
C VAL A 79 3.13 -8.53 -10.17
N GLY A 80 3.14 -9.61 -9.37
CA GLY A 80 2.19 -10.71 -9.47
C GLY A 80 0.74 -10.24 -9.27
N ALA A 81 0.50 -9.41 -8.26
CA ALA A 81 -0.81 -8.83 -7.97
C ALA A 81 -1.30 -7.91 -9.09
N PHE A 82 -0.43 -7.07 -9.65
CA PHE A 82 -0.76 -6.26 -10.82
C PHE A 82 -1.19 -7.13 -12.01
N ASN A 83 -0.40 -8.16 -12.33
CA ASN A 83 -0.70 -9.05 -13.45
C ASN A 83 -1.99 -9.85 -13.20
N GLY A 84 -2.20 -10.33 -11.97
CA GLY A 84 -3.41 -11.03 -11.56
C GLY A 84 -4.66 -10.15 -11.65
N GLY A 85 -4.56 -8.90 -11.18
CA GLY A 85 -5.62 -7.90 -11.30
C GLY A 85 -5.98 -7.59 -12.75
N TYR A 86 -4.97 -7.45 -13.61
CA TYR A 86 -5.18 -7.27 -15.05
C TYR A 86 -5.94 -8.44 -15.68
N VAL A 87 -5.49 -9.67 -15.44
CA VAL A 87 -6.13 -10.88 -16.01
C VAL A 87 -7.55 -11.06 -15.47
N SER A 88 -7.77 -10.80 -14.18
CA SER A 88 -9.09 -10.84 -13.54
C SER A 88 -10.06 -9.86 -14.19
N ALA A 89 -9.66 -8.59 -14.33
CA ALA A 89 -10.47 -7.57 -14.98
C ALA A 89 -10.69 -7.90 -16.47
N GLN A 90 -9.69 -8.46 -17.16
CA GLN A 90 -9.81 -8.89 -18.55
C GLN A 90 -10.86 -9.97 -18.75
N ALA A 91 -10.86 -10.99 -17.90
CA ALA A 91 -11.84 -12.06 -17.96
C ALA A 91 -13.27 -11.56 -17.70
N ARG A 92 -13.42 -10.56 -16.82
CA ARG A 92 -14.72 -9.99 -16.43
C ARG A 92 -15.25 -8.94 -17.41
N PHE A 93 -14.38 -8.12 -17.98
CA PHE A 93 -14.73 -6.97 -18.82
C PHE A 93 -13.95 -6.99 -20.14
N PRO A 94 -14.25 -7.91 -21.07
CA PRO A 94 -13.52 -8.04 -22.33
C PRO A 94 -13.73 -6.87 -23.30
N TYR A 95 -14.77 -6.06 -23.10
CA TYR A 95 -15.09 -4.86 -23.87
C TYR A 95 -15.49 -3.72 -22.93
N CYS A 96 -15.49 -2.49 -23.45
CA CYS A 96 -15.93 -1.34 -22.67
C CYS A 96 -17.46 -1.28 -22.62
N ASP A 97 -18.00 -1.28 -21.40
CA ASP A 97 -19.39 -0.99 -21.11
C ASP A 97 -19.50 -0.19 -19.80
N ARG A 98 -20.72 0.21 -19.45
CA ARG A 98 -20.98 0.96 -18.22
C ARG A 98 -20.51 0.19 -16.97
N GLY A 99 -20.66 -1.13 -16.95
CA GLY A 99 -20.24 -1.95 -15.81
C GLY A 99 -18.73 -1.95 -15.62
N ALA A 100 -17.96 -1.92 -16.70
CA ALA A 100 -16.51 -1.77 -16.66
C ALA A 100 -16.10 -0.40 -16.10
N GLU A 101 -16.73 0.68 -16.57
CA GLU A 101 -16.47 2.04 -16.07
C GLU A 101 -16.82 2.19 -14.58
N ASP A 102 -18.00 1.72 -14.17
CA ASP A 102 -18.45 1.74 -12.77
C ASP A 102 -17.51 0.91 -11.87
N TYR A 103 -17.09 -0.26 -12.35
CA TYR A 103 -16.11 -1.06 -11.62
C TYR A 103 -14.78 -0.32 -11.48
N ALA A 104 -14.24 0.27 -12.56
CA ALA A 104 -12.99 1.04 -12.48
C ALA A 104 -13.11 2.23 -11.52
N ALA A 105 -14.25 2.91 -11.46
CA ALA A 105 -14.52 3.97 -10.49
C ALA A 105 -14.49 3.45 -9.05
N ALA A 106 -15.18 2.34 -8.78
CA ALA A 106 -15.15 1.71 -7.45
C ALA A 106 -13.75 1.24 -7.04
N ARG A 107 -12.95 0.72 -7.99
CA ARG A 107 -11.56 0.34 -7.74
C ARG A 107 -10.66 1.55 -7.48
N ALA A 108 -10.88 2.66 -8.19
CA ALA A 108 -10.16 3.90 -7.93
C ALA A 108 -10.46 4.44 -6.53
N TYR A 109 -11.73 4.44 -6.11
CA TYR A 109 -12.14 4.83 -4.75
C TYR A 109 -11.50 3.95 -3.68
N ALA A 110 -11.49 2.63 -3.87
CA ALA A 110 -10.77 1.71 -2.96
C ALA A 110 -9.25 1.96 -2.94
N GLY A 111 -8.67 2.32 -4.08
CA GLY A 111 -7.24 2.67 -4.19
C GLY A 111 -6.90 3.95 -3.44
N GLU A 112 -7.77 4.95 -3.47
CA GLU A 112 -7.62 6.19 -2.71
C GLU A 112 -7.55 5.91 -1.21
N ALA A 113 -8.43 5.05 -0.68
CA ALA A 113 -8.39 4.65 0.72
C ALA A 113 -7.07 3.95 1.11
N LEU A 114 -6.53 3.10 0.24
CA LEU A 114 -5.22 2.48 0.47
C LEU A 114 -4.10 3.52 0.49
N VAL A 115 -4.09 4.45 -0.47
CA VAL A 115 -3.07 5.51 -0.53
C VAL A 115 -3.14 6.39 0.72
N SER A 116 -4.34 6.84 1.12
CA SER A 116 -4.52 7.67 2.31
C SER A 116 -4.03 6.97 3.58
N ASN A 117 -4.28 5.67 3.72
CA ASN A 117 -3.76 4.89 4.85
C ASN A 117 -2.23 4.71 4.78
N LEU A 118 -1.66 4.49 3.59
CA LEU A 118 -0.21 4.34 3.38
C LEU A 118 0.57 5.63 3.73
N THR A 119 -0.03 6.80 3.54
CA THR A 119 0.60 8.09 3.80
C THR A 119 0.24 8.68 5.17
N ALA A 120 -0.74 8.12 5.89
CA ALA A 120 -1.17 8.63 7.20
C ALA A 120 -0.01 8.83 8.20
N PRO A 121 0.98 7.91 8.32
CA PRO A 121 2.10 8.10 9.23
C PRO A 121 3.00 9.28 8.86
N LEU A 122 3.14 9.58 7.57
CA LEU A 122 3.92 10.73 7.09
C LEU A 122 3.26 12.04 7.54
N TYR A 123 1.93 12.12 7.40
CA TYR A 123 1.17 13.28 7.85
C TYR A 123 1.15 13.44 9.37
N ALA A 124 1.20 12.34 10.12
CA ALA A 124 1.30 12.35 11.57
C ALA A 124 2.61 13.01 12.03
N ASP A 125 3.72 12.60 11.42
CA ASP A 125 5.06 13.11 11.69
C ASP A 125 5.15 14.61 11.37
N GLU A 126 4.69 15.02 10.18
CA GLU A 126 4.67 16.43 9.76
C GLU A 126 3.89 17.34 10.72
N ARG A 127 2.80 16.82 11.31
CA ARG A 127 1.94 17.59 12.22
C ARG A 127 2.27 17.42 13.70
N ASN A 128 3.23 16.57 14.05
CA ASN A 128 3.54 16.21 15.44
C ASN A 128 2.28 15.75 16.21
N GLU A 129 1.49 14.90 15.57
CA GLU A 129 0.25 14.30 16.09
C GLU A 129 0.36 12.78 16.14
N ASP A 130 -0.43 12.12 16.99
CA ASP A 130 -0.55 10.66 16.95
C ASP A 130 -1.17 10.22 15.62
N ALA A 131 -0.58 9.20 14.96
CA ALA A 131 -1.08 8.69 13.67
C ALA A 131 -2.55 8.25 13.70
N ALA A 132 -3.02 7.80 14.87
CA ALA A 132 -4.43 7.44 15.09
C ALA A 132 -5.39 8.63 14.99
N ASN A 133 -4.89 9.85 15.21
CA ASN A 133 -5.67 11.10 15.18
C ASN A 133 -5.64 11.78 13.80
N VAL A 134 -4.82 11.29 12.87
CA VAL A 134 -4.80 11.79 11.49
C VAL A 134 -6.11 11.38 10.80
N THR A 135 -6.89 12.38 10.40
CA THR A 135 -8.06 12.17 9.54
C THR A 135 -7.58 11.80 8.14
N VAL A 136 -7.84 10.57 7.74
CA VAL A 136 -7.55 10.05 6.40
C VAL A 136 -8.80 9.45 5.82
N PHE A 137 -8.93 9.54 4.50
CA PHE A 137 -10.01 8.88 3.77
C PHE A 137 -9.85 7.36 3.88
N ARG A 138 -10.87 6.68 4.42
CA ARG A 138 -10.82 5.22 4.68
C ARG A 138 -11.72 4.38 3.77
N GLY A 139 -12.46 5.01 2.86
CA GLY A 139 -13.29 4.31 1.87
C GLY A 139 -14.53 3.60 2.44
N ASN A 140 -14.92 3.94 3.67
CA ASN A 140 -16.11 3.45 4.36
C ASN A 140 -17.14 4.57 4.59
N GLU A 141 -17.01 5.67 3.84
CA GLU A 141 -17.89 6.83 3.83
C GLU A 141 -18.79 6.83 2.58
#